data_AF-A0A3A0BIS0-F1
#
_entry.id   AF-A0A3A0BIS0-F1
#
_cell.length_a   1.000
_cell.length_b   1.000
_cell.length_c   1.000
_cell.angle_alpha   90.00
_cell.angle_beta   90.00
_cell.angle_gamma   90.00
#
_symmetry.space_group_name_H-M   'P 1'
#
loop_
_entity.id
_entity.type
_entity.pdbx_description
1 polymer ?
#
loop_
_entity_poly.entity_id
_entity_poly.type
_entity_poly.pdbx_seq_one_letter_code
_entity_poly.pdbx_strand_id
1 'polypeptide(L)'
;MSRKQNRPIDPVVVVMIGVVFVAVAVAMIAFQPKTNSINIAAGSGMMSQLMVAFVAGITTGGLSCLAVQGGLLASSLAHQIEQDYAGQAAPKKKTKQQPPVARVNSALPISLFLLAKLVAYTLLGALLGWLGSYLTFSPMTRAMLLIAIGLFMVGNALRMFNVHPIFRYFSIEPPKFITRYIRKTAKGADTATPLLLGFLTVFIPCGVTQAMMATALGTGSATMGAALMFAFTLGTSPVFFIVAYLAAELGAKLEKFFMRFVAIVVLILGIYTFDSGLNLMGSPLSLQNLTRNWFAPQTDSNAQAESPQPPADGVLTLNVKNNGYSPGVLRAPADKDLTLNLVTNNTYSCARDFVIPALNFYELLPDTGVVKVNIPAQQAGSTLFFTCSMGMYTGQIVFE
;
A
#
# COMPACT_ATOMS: atom_id res chain seq x y z
N MET A 1 -48.14 -19.87 8.04
CA MET A 1 -47.24 -18.71 7.86
C MET A 1 -46.06 -19.12 6.99
N SER A 2 -45.87 -18.40 5.88
CA SER A 2 -45.05 -18.77 4.73
C SER A 2 -43.56 -18.86 5.07
N ARG A 3 -42.94 -20.04 4.85
CA ARG A 3 -41.49 -20.23 4.81
C ARG A 3 -40.93 -19.37 3.66
N LYS A 4 -40.38 -18.19 3.97
CA LYS A 4 -39.47 -17.50 3.04
C LYS A 4 -38.19 -18.31 2.96
N GLN A 5 -38.18 -19.22 2.00
CA GLN A 5 -37.03 -19.97 1.51
C GLN A 5 -35.99 -18.94 1.03
N ASN A 6 -34.85 -18.84 1.72
CA ASN A 6 -33.70 -18.09 1.24
C ASN A 6 -33.35 -18.64 -0.15
N ARG A 7 -33.66 -17.88 -1.20
CA ARG A 7 -33.25 -18.23 -2.56
C ARG A 7 -31.72 -18.26 -2.56
N PRO A 8 -31.08 -19.37 -2.98
CA PRO A 8 -29.64 -19.36 -3.18
C PRO A 8 -29.33 -18.25 -4.18
N ILE A 9 -28.38 -17.38 -3.83
CA ILE A 9 -27.90 -16.31 -4.72
C ILE A 9 -27.52 -16.98 -6.04
N ASP A 10 -28.11 -16.48 -7.13
CA ASP A 10 -27.96 -17.07 -8.46
C ASP A 10 -26.46 -17.13 -8.82
N PRO A 11 -25.91 -18.27 -9.27
CA PRO A 11 -24.52 -18.37 -9.70
C PRO A 11 -24.14 -17.30 -10.74
N VAL A 12 -25.10 -16.83 -11.53
CA VAL A 12 -24.90 -15.72 -12.47
C VAL A 12 -24.61 -14.40 -11.75
N VAL A 13 -25.30 -14.10 -10.65
CA VAL A 13 -25.08 -12.88 -9.85
C VAL A 13 -23.69 -12.92 -9.17
N VAL A 14 -23.29 -14.09 -8.68
CA VAL A 14 -21.95 -14.32 -8.12
C VAL A 14 -20.85 -14.08 -9.16
N VAL A 15 -21.03 -14.63 -10.37
CA VAL A 15 -20.08 -14.44 -11.47
C VAL A 15 -20.07 -12.99 -11.93
N MET A 16 -21.22 -12.34 -12.02
CA MET A 16 -21.32 -10.93 -12.40
C MET A 16 -20.64 -10.00 -11.39
N ILE A 17 -20.82 -10.23 -10.08
CA ILE A 17 -20.13 -9.44 -9.05
C ILE A 17 -18.62 -9.68 -9.10
N GLY A 18 -18.18 -10.93 -9.28
CA GLY A 18 -16.77 -11.27 -9.44
C GLY A 18 -16.14 -10.64 -10.68
N VAL A 19 -16.84 -10.69 -11.81
CA VAL A 19 -16.42 -10.08 -13.08
C VAL A 19 -16.39 -8.56 -12.97
N VAL A 20 -17.35 -7.94 -12.28
CA VAL A 20 -17.35 -6.48 -12.03
C VAL A 20 -16.18 -6.09 -11.12
N PHE A 21 -15.90 -6.86 -10.06
CA PHE A 21 -14.77 -6.57 -9.17
C PHE A 21 -13.42 -6.73 -9.89
N VAL A 22 -13.28 -7.78 -10.69
CA VAL A 22 -12.09 -8.01 -11.52
C VAL A 22 -12.00 -6.94 -12.60
N ALA A 23 -13.10 -6.56 -13.25
CA ALA A 23 -13.12 -5.49 -14.24
C ALA A 23 -12.77 -4.13 -13.62
N VAL A 24 -13.22 -3.84 -12.40
CA VAL A 24 -12.86 -2.61 -11.67
C VAL A 24 -11.39 -2.64 -11.23
N ALA A 25 -10.87 -3.77 -10.80
CA ALA A 25 -9.45 -3.92 -10.46
C ALA A 25 -8.55 -3.81 -11.70
N VAL A 26 -8.91 -4.50 -12.78
CA VAL A 26 -8.23 -4.41 -14.10
C VAL A 26 -8.38 -3.01 -14.66
N ALA A 27 -9.54 -2.36 -14.53
CA ALA A 27 -9.72 -0.97 -14.92
C ALA A 27 -8.89 -0.03 -14.05
N MET A 28 -8.76 -0.22 -12.75
CA MET A 28 -7.88 0.62 -11.92
C MET A 28 -6.39 0.41 -12.21
N ILE A 29 -5.99 -0.77 -12.71
CA ILE A 29 -4.60 -1.06 -13.10
C ILE A 29 -4.32 -0.57 -14.52
N ALA A 30 -5.22 -0.82 -15.47
CA ALA A 30 -5.11 -0.42 -16.88
C ALA A 30 -5.42 1.07 -17.09
N PHE A 31 -6.36 1.60 -16.32
CA PHE A 31 -6.63 3.02 -16.09
C PHE A 31 -6.05 3.46 -14.74
N GLN A 32 -4.85 2.99 -14.37
CA GLN A 32 -3.91 3.91 -13.72
C GLN A 32 -3.91 5.10 -14.67
N PRO A 33 -4.54 6.22 -14.32
CA PRO A 33 -4.71 7.24 -15.31
C PRO A 33 -3.27 7.63 -15.65
N LYS A 34 -2.94 7.63 -16.95
CA LYS A 34 -2.09 8.71 -17.44
C LYS A 34 -2.83 9.97 -17.01
N THR A 35 -2.67 10.41 -15.75
CA THR A 35 -3.14 11.68 -15.25
C THR A 35 -2.23 12.72 -15.89
N ASN A 36 -2.31 12.82 -17.22
CA ASN A 36 -2.24 14.11 -17.85
C ASN A 36 -3.37 14.90 -17.20
N SER A 37 -2.96 15.87 -16.38
CA SER A 37 -3.80 16.98 -15.95
C SER A 37 -5.15 16.59 -15.35
N ILE A 38 -5.17 16.05 -14.13
CA ILE A 38 -6.15 16.60 -13.19
C ILE A 38 -5.49 17.87 -12.66
N ASN A 39 -5.75 18.99 -13.33
CA ASN A 39 -5.42 20.33 -12.84
C ASN A 39 -6.29 20.60 -11.61
N ILE A 40 -5.95 19.96 -10.50
CA ILE A 40 -6.34 20.46 -9.20
C ILE A 40 -5.41 21.64 -8.99
N ALA A 41 -5.97 22.84 -9.09
CA ALA A 41 -5.28 24.08 -8.72
C ALA A 41 -4.70 23.89 -7.32
N ALA A 42 -3.40 23.60 -7.25
CA ALA A 42 -2.74 23.21 -6.03
C ALA A 42 -1.53 24.11 -5.87
N GLY A 43 -1.77 25.24 -5.20
CA GLY A 43 -0.69 25.91 -4.49
C GLY A 43 -0.09 24.96 -3.45
N SER A 44 1.13 25.27 -3.05
CA SER A 44 1.99 24.62 -2.04
C SER A 44 1.44 24.63 -0.61
N GLY A 45 0.12 24.51 -0.47
CA GLY A 45 -0.60 24.51 0.78
C GLY A 45 -0.77 23.10 1.33
N MET A 46 -0.70 23.00 2.65
CA MET A 46 -1.08 21.84 3.48
C MET A 46 -2.32 21.09 2.94
N MET A 47 -3.33 21.83 2.46
CA MET A 47 -4.57 21.30 1.90
C MET A 47 -4.35 20.39 0.67
N SER A 48 -3.42 20.73 -0.23
CA SER A 48 -3.14 19.93 -1.44
C SER A 48 -2.62 18.54 -1.06
N GLN A 49 -1.64 18.48 -0.15
CA GLN A 49 -1.08 17.21 0.32
C GLN A 49 -2.12 16.35 1.04
N LEU A 50 -2.98 16.95 1.86
CA LEU A 50 -4.08 16.23 2.51
C LEU A 50 -5.08 15.67 1.48
N MET A 51 -5.38 16.43 0.43
CA MET A 51 -6.33 16.00 -0.59
C MET A 51 -5.76 14.85 -1.43
N VAL A 52 -4.48 14.92 -1.78
CA VAL A 52 -3.78 13.81 -2.45
C VAL A 52 -3.76 12.56 -1.56
N ALA A 53 -3.46 12.70 -0.26
CA ALA A 53 -3.49 11.59 0.69
C ALA A 53 -4.88 10.97 0.80
N PHE A 54 -5.94 11.79 0.86
CA PHE A 54 -7.32 11.33 0.88
C PHE A 54 -7.72 10.58 -0.40
N VAL A 55 -7.40 11.13 -1.57
CA VAL A 55 -7.67 10.50 -2.87
C VAL A 55 -6.90 9.19 -3.02
N ALA A 56 -5.62 9.16 -2.63
CA ALA A 56 -4.83 7.94 -2.57
C ALA A 56 -5.45 6.92 -1.60
N GLY A 57 -6.04 7.38 -0.50
CA GLY A 57 -6.81 6.56 0.44
C GLY A 57 -8.04 5.92 -0.19
N ILE A 58 -8.87 6.68 -0.91
CA ILE A 58 -10.07 6.13 -1.58
C ILE A 58 -9.69 5.16 -2.71
N THR A 59 -8.63 5.46 -3.45
CA THR A 59 -8.28 4.71 -4.66
C THR A 59 -7.42 3.48 -4.32
N THR A 60 -6.11 3.66 -4.28
CA THR A 60 -5.16 2.55 -4.13
C THR A 60 -5.12 2.03 -2.69
N GLY A 61 -5.26 2.91 -1.71
CA GLY A 61 -5.18 2.59 -0.28
C GLY A 61 -6.33 1.69 0.18
N GLY A 62 -7.57 2.03 -0.16
CA GLY A 62 -8.78 1.34 0.28
C GLY A 62 -8.79 -0.12 -0.17
N LEU A 63 -8.51 -0.37 -1.46
CA LEU A 63 -8.45 -1.72 -2.02
C LEU A 63 -7.26 -2.53 -1.49
N SER A 64 -6.07 -1.93 -1.46
CA SER A 64 -4.85 -2.62 -1.00
C SER A 64 -4.93 -3.02 0.47
N CYS A 65 -5.36 -2.09 1.32
CA CYS A 65 -5.49 -2.36 2.74
C CYS A 65 -6.66 -3.27 3.06
N LEU A 66 -7.74 -3.28 2.26
CA LEU A 66 -8.77 -4.30 2.40
C LEU A 66 -8.27 -5.69 2.05
N ALA A 67 -7.49 -5.84 0.98
CA ALA A 67 -6.94 -7.13 0.61
C ALA A 67 -6.11 -7.74 1.76
N VAL A 68 -5.33 -6.92 2.47
CA VAL A 68 -4.50 -7.42 3.59
C VAL A 68 -5.30 -7.54 4.90
N GLN A 69 -6.08 -6.52 5.27
CA GLN A 69 -6.70 -6.41 6.60
C GLN A 69 -8.15 -6.94 6.63
N GLY A 70 -8.81 -7.04 5.47
CA GLY A 70 -10.18 -7.53 5.34
C GLY A 70 -10.33 -8.99 5.75
N GLY A 71 -9.30 -9.83 5.52
CA GLY A 71 -9.31 -11.22 6.00
C GLY A 71 -9.33 -11.36 7.52
N LEU A 72 -8.66 -10.43 8.24
CA LEU A 72 -8.69 -10.40 9.70
C LEU A 72 -10.07 -10.01 10.21
N LEU A 73 -10.67 -8.97 9.62
CA LEU A 73 -12.02 -8.55 9.95
C LEU A 73 -13.03 -9.66 9.66
N ALA A 74 -12.96 -10.29 8.49
CA ALA A 74 -13.82 -11.42 8.11
C ALA A 74 -13.71 -12.59 9.09
N SER A 75 -12.48 -12.96 9.51
CA SER A 75 -12.27 -14.03 10.49
C SER A 75 -12.87 -13.70 11.87
N SER A 76 -12.84 -12.43 12.27
CA SER A 76 -13.43 -11.99 13.55
C SER A 76 -14.95 -11.94 13.50
N LEU A 77 -15.52 -11.51 12.37
CA LEU A 77 -16.97 -11.52 12.13
C LEU A 77 -17.48 -12.96 12.09
N ALA A 78 -16.77 -13.88 11.42
CA ALA A 78 -17.11 -15.30 11.42
C ALA A 78 -17.14 -15.89 12.84
N HIS A 79 -16.17 -15.54 13.69
CA HIS A 79 -16.13 -15.99 15.08
C HIS A 79 -17.26 -15.37 15.94
N GLN A 80 -17.63 -14.12 15.71
CA GLN A 80 -18.77 -13.49 16.40
C GLN A 80 -20.09 -14.13 15.99
N ILE A 81 -20.27 -14.39 14.69
CA ILE A 81 -21.44 -15.10 14.17
C ILE A 81 -21.50 -16.52 14.76
N GLU A 82 -20.38 -17.25 14.85
CA GLU A 82 -20.33 -18.57 15.50
C GLU A 82 -20.66 -18.51 17.00
N GLN A 83 -20.21 -17.48 17.72
CA GLN A 83 -20.52 -17.30 19.15
C GLN A 83 -21.99 -16.95 19.39
N ASP A 84 -22.58 -16.10 18.56
CA ASP A 84 -24.01 -15.78 18.63
C ASP A 84 -24.90 -17.00 18.34
N TYR A 85 -24.46 -17.87 17.42
CA TYR A 85 -25.11 -19.15 17.17
C TYR A 85 -24.90 -20.16 18.32
N ALA A 86 -23.68 -20.25 18.88
CA ALA A 86 -23.36 -21.18 19.97
C ALA A 86 -24.02 -20.80 21.31
N GLY A 87 -24.17 -19.50 21.60
CA GLY A 87 -24.89 -18.99 22.77
C GLY A 87 -26.39 -19.29 22.73
N GLN A 88 -26.97 -19.45 21.53
CA GLN A 88 -28.36 -19.84 21.33
C GLN A 88 -28.58 -21.37 21.34
N ALA A 89 -27.51 -22.16 21.15
CA ALA A 89 -27.57 -23.63 21.11
C ALA A 89 -27.46 -24.31 22.50
N ALA A 90 -27.25 -23.55 23.59
CA ALA A 90 -27.30 -24.10 24.94
C ALA A 90 -28.76 -24.49 25.30
N PRO A 91 -29.02 -25.71 25.84
CA PRO A 91 -30.37 -26.23 25.99
C PRO A 91 -31.09 -25.56 27.16
N LYS A 92 -31.78 -24.44 26.91
CA LYS A 92 -32.73 -23.87 27.87
C LYS A 92 -34.05 -24.66 27.80
N LYS A 93 -34.43 -25.23 28.95
CA LYS A 93 -35.67 -25.96 29.18
C LYS A 93 -36.88 -25.19 28.65
N LYS A 94 -37.74 -25.92 27.93
CA LYS A 94 -39.05 -25.56 27.36
C LYS A 94 -39.79 -24.45 28.13
N THR A 95 -40.08 -23.31 27.47
CA THR A 95 -41.36 -22.56 27.54
C THR A 95 -41.35 -21.44 26.47
N LYS A 96 -42.38 -21.49 25.60
CA LYS A 96 -42.99 -20.46 24.72
C LYS A 96 -42.18 -19.26 24.19
N GLN A 97 -42.34 -19.08 22.87
CA GLN A 97 -42.01 -17.90 22.02
C GLN A 97 -40.51 -17.61 21.82
N GLN A 98 -39.98 -18.14 20.71
CA GLN A 98 -38.73 -17.68 20.11
C GLN A 98 -38.88 -16.20 19.72
N PRO A 99 -38.07 -15.27 20.27
CA PRO A 99 -37.96 -13.93 19.70
C PRO A 99 -37.25 -14.02 18.34
N PRO A 100 -37.48 -13.06 17.43
CA PRO A 100 -36.89 -13.08 16.10
C PRO A 100 -35.36 -12.99 16.21
N VAL A 101 -34.67 -13.69 15.32
CA VAL A 101 -33.22 -13.57 15.12
C VAL A 101 -32.91 -12.10 14.92
N ALA A 102 -32.36 -11.44 15.94
CA ALA A 102 -31.92 -10.06 15.82
C ALA A 102 -30.76 -10.08 14.82
N ARG A 103 -30.97 -9.47 13.64
CA ARG A 103 -29.88 -9.13 12.74
C ARG A 103 -28.93 -8.24 13.53
N VAL A 104 -27.84 -8.81 14.04
CA VAL A 104 -26.78 -8.01 14.62
C VAL A 104 -26.31 -7.11 13.50
N ASN A 105 -26.40 -5.79 13.70
CA ASN A 105 -26.00 -4.83 12.68
C ASN A 105 -24.52 -5.05 12.38
N SER A 106 -24.20 -5.78 11.32
CA SER A 106 -22.82 -6.02 10.83
C SER A 106 -22.05 -4.71 10.64
N ALA A 107 -22.76 -3.59 10.46
CA ALA A 107 -22.22 -2.24 10.41
C ALA A 107 -21.52 -1.77 11.70
N LEU A 108 -21.97 -2.19 12.89
CA LEU A 108 -21.42 -1.74 14.18
C LEU A 108 -20.00 -2.25 14.47
N PRO A 109 -19.67 -3.54 14.31
CA PRO A 109 -18.29 -4.00 14.47
C PRO A 109 -17.37 -3.42 13.39
N ILE A 110 -17.86 -3.22 12.15
CA ILE A 110 -17.09 -2.61 11.06
C ILE A 110 -16.76 -1.14 11.40
N SER A 111 -17.72 -0.35 11.89
CA SER A 111 -17.49 1.05 12.24
C SER A 111 -16.54 1.21 13.42
N LEU A 112 -16.65 0.35 14.45
CA LEU A 112 -15.71 0.33 15.58
C LEU A 112 -14.28 -0.01 15.13
N PHE A 113 -14.12 -0.99 14.24
CA PHE A 113 -12.84 -1.34 13.65
C PHE A 113 -12.23 -0.15 12.88
N LEU A 114 -13.01 0.53 12.05
CA LEU A 114 -12.54 1.68 11.26
C LEU A 114 -12.20 2.89 12.13
N LEU A 115 -12.97 3.13 13.20
CA LEU A 115 -12.69 4.21 14.13
C LEU A 115 -11.40 3.94 14.91
N ALA A 116 -11.21 2.71 15.40
CA ALA A 116 -9.95 2.31 16.03
C ALA A 116 -8.76 2.44 15.09
N LYS A 117 -8.91 1.99 13.84
CA LYS A 117 -7.89 2.13 12.80
C LYS A 117 -7.54 3.59 12.54
N LEU A 118 -8.53 4.47 12.41
CA LEU A 118 -8.35 5.90 12.19
C LEU A 118 -7.59 6.55 13.34
N VAL A 119 -7.94 6.25 14.59
CA VAL A 119 -7.23 6.77 15.77
C VAL A 119 -5.79 6.24 15.80
N ALA A 120 -5.59 4.94 15.62
CA ALA A 120 -4.27 4.32 15.67
C ALA A 120 -3.32 4.87 14.60
N TYR A 121 -3.79 5.05 13.37
CA TYR A 121 -2.99 5.56 12.26
C TYR A 121 -2.69 7.06 12.40
N THR A 122 -3.63 7.83 12.96
CA THR A 122 -3.41 9.26 13.22
C THR A 122 -2.34 9.44 14.31
N LEU A 123 -2.41 8.67 15.39
CA LEU A 123 -1.39 8.68 16.45
C LEU A 123 -0.03 8.23 15.93
N LEU A 124 0.00 7.18 15.11
CA LEU A 124 1.22 6.73 14.46
C LEU A 124 1.77 7.80 13.51
N GLY A 125 0.93 8.48 12.73
CA GLY A 125 1.34 9.58 11.87
C GLY A 125 1.94 10.75 12.64
N ALA A 126 1.36 11.10 13.79
CA ALA A 126 1.89 12.11 14.67
C ALA A 126 3.29 11.73 15.19
N LEU A 127 3.42 10.47 15.65
CA LEU A 127 4.67 9.93 16.14
C LEU A 127 5.73 9.93 15.04
N LEU A 128 5.42 9.36 13.88
CA LEU A 128 6.30 9.31 12.72
C LEU A 128 6.69 10.71 12.22
N GLY A 129 5.76 11.65 12.10
CA GLY A 129 6.06 13.02 11.71
C GLY A 129 6.99 13.73 12.71
N TRP A 130 6.79 13.51 14.01
CA TRP A 130 7.70 14.02 15.05
C TRP A 130 9.09 13.40 14.94
N LEU A 131 9.17 12.08 14.84
CA LEU A 131 10.41 11.32 14.70
C LEU A 131 11.15 11.64 13.40
N GLY A 132 10.43 12.04 12.36
CA GLY A 132 11.00 12.47 11.08
C GLY A 132 11.95 13.66 11.17
N SER A 133 11.75 14.53 12.17
CA SER A 133 12.70 15.63 12.45
C SER A 133 14.04 15.16 13.03
N TYR A 134 14.11 13.93 13.56
CA TYR A 134 15.29 13.35 14.20
C TYR A 134 15.89 12.15 13.45
N LEU A 135 15.11 11.47 12.59
CA LEU A 135 15.50 10.20 11.95
C LEU A 135 15.60 10.33 10.43
N THR A 136 16.81 10.61 9.95
CA THR A 136 17.18 10.37 8.54
C THR A 136 17.57 8.90 8.37
N PHE A 137 16.57 7.99 8.38
CA PHE A 137 16.85 6.57 8.10
C PHE A 137 17.51 6.42 6.74
N SER A 138 18.69 5.78 6.71
CA SER A 138 19.44 5.57 5.47
C SER A 138 18.62 4.74 4.47
N PRO A 139 18.74 5.00 3.16
CA PRO A 139 18.09 4.22 2.10
C PRO A 139 18.21 2.71 2.28
N MET A 140 19.38 2.25 2.73
CA MET A 140 19.68 0.83 2.92
C MET A 140 18.84 0.17 4.02
N THR A 141 18.58 0.87 5.13
CA THR A 141 17.71 0.34 6.20
C THR A 141 16.26 0.22 5.76
N ARG A 142 15.77 1.20 5.01
CA ARG A 142 14.43 1.18 4.40
C ARG A 142 14.30 0.04 3.40
N ALA A 143 15.34 -0.16 2.58
CA ALA A 143 15.39 -1.23 1.59
C ALA A 143 15.31 -2.62 2.24
N MET A 144 16.13 -2.88 3.27
CA MET A 144 16.08 -4.13 4.03
C MET A 144 14.70 -4.37 4.65
N LEU A 145 14.08 -3.33 5.20
CA LEU A 145 12.76 -3.43 5.80
C LEU A 145 11.68 -3.75 4.75
N LEU A 146 11.72 -3.11 3.59
CA LEU A 146 10.81 -3.38 2.45
C LEU A 146 10.96 -4.81 1.93
N ILE A 147 12.20 -5.30 1.78
CA ILE A 147 12.45 -6.69 1.36
C ILE A 147 11.90 -7.67 2.39
N ALA A 148 12.15 -7.44 3.68
CA ALA A 148 11.63 -8.30 4.76
C ALA A 148 10.10 -8.33 4.75
N ILE A 149 9.44 -7.19 4.55
CA ILE A 149 7.98 -7.10 4.51
C ILE A 149 7.42 -7.74 3.23
N GLY A 150 8.07 -7.52 2.08
CA GLY A 150 7.72 -8.18 0.82
C GLY A 150 7.77 -9.70 0.93
N LEU A 151 8.86 -10.25 1.50
CA LEU A 151 9.01 -11.68 1.73
C LEU A 151 7.93 -12.23 2.69
N PHE A 152 7.62 -11.49 3.76
CA PHE A 152 6.55 -11.85 4.69
C PHE A 152 5.17 -11.83 4.02
N MET A 153 4.87 -10.84 3.18
CA MET A 153 3.61 -10.76 2.43
C MET A 153 3.48 -11.91 1.44
N VAL A 154 4.54 -12.23 0.68
CA VAL A 154 4.56 -13.38 -0.24
C VAL A 154 4.34 -14.69 0.52
N GLY A 155 5.01 -14.87 1.67
CA GLY A 155 4.82 -16.04 2.53
C GLY A 155 3.37 -16.19 3.02
N ASN A 156 2.73 -15.09 3.44
CA ASN A 156 1.33 -15.12 3.86
C ASN A 156 0.36 -15.39 2.70
N ALA A 157 0.62 -14.85 1.52
CA ALA A 157 -0.18 -15.11 0.33
C ALA A 157 -0.10 -16.59 -0.09
N LEU A 158 1.11 -17.17 -0.13
CA LEU A 158 1.32 -18.59 -0.43
C LEU A 158 0.63 -19.52 0.59
N ARG A 159 0.58 -19.12 1.87
CA ARG A 159 -0.21 -19.80 2.89
C ARG A 159 -1.71 -19.76 2.56
N MET A 160 -2.28 -18.64 2.14
CA MET A 160 -3.69 -18.55 1.74
C MET A 160 -4.02 -19.47 0.55
N PHE A 161 -3.06 -19.72 -0.35
CA PHE A 161 -3.24 -20.69 -1.44
C PHE A 161 -3.09 -22.16 -1.01
N ASN A 162 -2.64 -22.41 0.22
CA ASN A 162 -2.43 -23.75 0.78
C ASN A 162 -1.61 -24.68 -0.14
N VAL A 163 -0.62 -24.11 -0.85
CA VAL A 163 0.13 -24.81 -1.91
C VAL A 163 1.09 -25.85 -1.34
N HIS A 164 1.65 -25.61 -0.16
CA HIS A 164 2.58 -26.53 0.50
C HIS A 164 2.56 -26.37 2.03
N PRO A 165 2.62 -27.47 2.84
CA PRO A 165 2.58 -27.43 4.31
C PRO A 165 3.70 -26.60 4.95
N ILE A 166 4.83 -26.43 4.24
CA ILE A 166 6.00 -25.69 4.70
C ILE A 166 5.70 -24.20 4.96
N PHE A 167 4.75 -23.61 4.20
CA PHE A 167 4.37 -22.20 4.35
C PHE A 167 3.51 -21.92 5.58
N ARG A 168 3.06 -22.96 6.29
CA ARG A 168 2.38 -22.82 7.58
C ARG A 168 3.33 -22.35 8.70
N TYR A 169 4.63 -22.62 8.57
CA TYR A 169 5.68 -22.20 9.51
C TYR A 169 6.09 -20.73 9.35
N PHE A 170 5.86 -20.14 8.18
CA PHE A 170 6.18 -18.73 7.90
C PHE A 170 5.22 -17.73 8.58
N SER A 171 4.11 -18.24 9.12
CA SER A 171 3.21 -17.50 9.98
C SER A 171 3.76 -17.52 11.40
N ILE A 172 4.37 -16.43 11.83
CA ILE A 172 4.56 -16.17 13.26
C ILE A 172 3.16 -16.01 13.86
N GLU A 173 2.58 -17.12 14.32
CA GLU A 173 1.37 -17.05 15.13
C GLU A 173 1.73 -16.28 16.41
N PRO A 174 0.93 -15.28 16.81
CA PRO A 174 1.21 -14.53 18.02
C PRO A 174 1.36 -15.50 19.20
N PRO A 175 2.37 -15.32 20.06
CA PRO A 175 2.69 -16.26 21.13
C PRO A 175 1.45 -16.61 21.96
N LYS A 176 1.40 -17.85 22.47
CA LYS A 176 0.23 -18.41 23.17
C LYS A 176 -0.30 -17.51 24.30
N PHE A 177 0.52 -16.63 24.85
CA PHE A 177 0.11 -15.64 25.84
C PHE A 177 -0.76 -14.52 25.24
N ILE A 178 -0.39 -13.96 24.09
CA ILE A 178 -1.15 -12.91 23.39
C ILE A 178 -2.47 -13.48 22.87
N THR A 179 -2.46 -14.65 22.24
CA THR A 179 -3.70 -15.29 21.76
C THR A 179 -4.63 -15.67 22.92
N ARG A 180 -4.08 -16.06 24.08
CA ARG A 180 -4.86 -16.33 25.30
C ARG A 180 -5.40 -15.04 25.93
N TYR A 181 -4.64 -13.94 25.89
CA TYR A 181 -5.10 -12.62 26.33
C TYR A 181 -6.24 -12.10 25.45
N ILE A 182 -6.05 -12.14 24.12
CA ILE A 182 -7.09 -11.79 23.14
C ILE A 182 -8.33 -12.66 23.34
N ARG A 183 -8.18 -13.98 23.50
CA ARG A 183 -9.32 -14.90 23.72
C ARG A 183 -10.02 -14.67 25.07
N LYS A 184 -9.32 -14.23 26.12
CA LYS A 184 -9.94 -13.85 27.40
C LYS A 184 -10.72 -12.54 27.27
N THR A 185 -10.15 -11.55 26.61
CA THR A 185 -10.81 -10.25 26.34
C THR A 185 -12.02 -10.42 25.40
N ALA A 186 -11.90 -11.31 24.41
CA ALA A 186 -12.98 -11.64 23.46
C ALA A 186 -14.12 -12.48 24.06
N LYS A 187 -13.94 -13.06 25.26
CA LYS A 187 -15.03 -13.77 25.98
C LYS A 187 -15.98 -12.83 26.72
N GLY A 188 -15.67 -11.54 26.81
CA GLY A 188 -16.42 -10.59 27.66
C GLY A 188 -17.06 -9.39 26.95
N ALA A 189 -16.76 -9.12 25.66
CA ALA A 189 -17.31 -7.95 24.98
C ALA A 189 -17.39 -8.13 23.46
N ASP A 190 -18.61 -8.08 22.93
CA ASP A 190 -18.94 -8.13 21.49
C ASP A 190 -18.35 -6.94 20.69
N THR A 191 -17.86 -5.90 21.38
CA THR A 191 -17.29 -4.68 20.79
C THR A 191 -15.78 -4.53 20.98
N ALA A 192 -15.15 -5.30 21.86
CA ALA A 192 -13.71 -5.16 22.13
C ALA A 192 -12.84 -5.79 21.04
N THR A 193 -13.31 -6.87 20.41
CA THR A 193 -12.55 -7.58 19.37
C THR A 193 -12.31 -6.73 18.12
N PRO A 194 -13.32 -6.06 17.52
CA PRO A 194 -13.10 -5.20 16.35
C PRO A 194 -12.21 -3.99 16.66
N LEU A 195 -12.33 -3.42 17.87
CA LEU A 195 -11.51 -2.28 18.30
C LEU A 195 -10.03 -2.66 18.41
N LEU A 196 -9.75 -3.81 19.04
CA LEU A 196 -8.38 -4.30 19.23
C LEU A 196 -7.73 -4.69 17.90
N LEU A 197 -8.51 -5.34 17.01
CA LEU A 197 -8.06 -5.64 15.64
C LEU A 197 -7.77 -4.36 14.86
N GLY A 198 -8.62 -3.34 14.98
CA GLY A 198 -8.42 -2.02 14.37
C GLY A 198 -7.10 -1.39 14.81
N PHE A 199 -6.77 -1.42 16.10
CA PHE A 199 -5.48 -0.93 16.60
C PHE A 199 -4.30 -1.77 16.09
N LEU A 200 -4.45 -3.09 16.03
CA LEU A 200 -3.40 -4.00 15.53
C LEU A 200 -3.10 -3.82 14.03
N THR A 201 -3.99 -3.19 13.27
CA THR A 201 -3.75 -2.95 11.83
C THR A 201 -2.52 -2.11 11.54
N VAL A 202 -2.07 -1.29 12.52
CA VAL A 202 -0.82 -0.53 12.42
C VAL A 202 0.40 -1.43 12.20
N PHE A 203 0.40 -2.64 12.76
CA PHE A 203 1.48 -3.62 12.59
C PHE A 203 1.37 -4.41 11.29
N ILE A 204 0.29 -4.20 10.53
CA ILE A 204 0.02 -4.89 9.27
C ILE A 204 -0.22 -3.83 8.18
N PRO A 205 0.80 -2.98 7.89
CA PRO A 205 0.66 -1.94 6.88
C PRO A 205 0.62 -2.56 5.48
N CYS A 206 -0.26 -2.05 4.62
CA CYS A 206 -0.23 -2.34 3.18
C CYS A 206 0.82 -1.42 2.49
N GLY A 207 1.38 -1.79 1.34
CA GLY A 207 2.47 -1.02 0.69
C GLY A 207 2.16 0.47 0.46
N VAL A 208 0.90 0.80 0.17
CA VAL A 208 0.43 2.20 0.06
C VAL A 208 0.48 2.91 1.41
N THR A 209 0.09 2.24 2.50
CA THR A 209 0.21 2.79 3.85
C THR A 209 1.67 3.02 4.21
N GLN A 210 2.58 2.12 3.84
CA GLN A 210 4.02 2.29 4.11
C GLN A 210 4.56 3.54 3.41
N ALA A 211 4.15 3.78 2.17
CA ALA A 211 4.52 4.99 1.43
C ALA A 211 4.03 6.26 2.13
N MET A 212 2.77 6.24 2.59
CA MET A 212 2.20 7.37 3.32
C MET A 212 2.88 7.54 4.69
N MET A 213 3.26 6.46 5.37
CA MET A 213 4.03 6.50 6.63
C MET A 213 5.43 7.09 6.40
N ALA A 214 6.08 6.75 5.28
CA ALA A 214 7.36 7.33 4.86
C ALA A 214 7.22 8.81 4.50
N THR A 215 6.13 9.19 3.81
CA THR A 215 5.82 10.60 3.53
C THR A 215 5.56 11.35 4.82
N ALA A 216 4.81 10.78 5.77
CA ALA A 216 4.57 11.35 7.09
C ALA A 216 5.88 11.57 7.86
N LEU A 217 6.80 10.59 7.87
CA LEU A 217 8.17 10.76 8.38
C LEU A 217 8.87 11.93 7.68
N GLY A 218 8.81 12.00 6.35
CA GLY A 218 9.43 13.07 5.56
C GLY A 218 8.87 14.47 5.82
N THR A 219 7.67 14.60 6.40
CA THR A 219 7.11 15.92 6.75
C THR A 219 7.84 16.63 7.89
N GLY A 220 8.58 15.89 8.72
CA GLY A 220 9.32 16.43 9.86
C GLY A 220 8.48 17.15 10.93
N SER A 221 7.14 17.08 10.86
CA SER A 221 6.25 17.71 11.83
C SER A 221 5.14 16.77 12.26
N ALA A 222 4.93 16.69 13.59
CA ALA A 222 3.92 15.81 14.19
C ALA A 222 2.51 16.12 13.67
N THR A 223 2.17 17.40 13.55
CA THR A 223 0.86 17.86 13.09
C THR A 223 0.60 17.49 11.64
N MET A 224 1.60 17.66 10.76
CA MET A 224 1.45 17.31 9.35
C MET A 224 1.41 15.79 9.13
N GLY A 225 2.27 15.03 9.81
CA GLY A 225 2.24 13.58 9.77
C GLY A 225 0.90 12.99 10.25
N ALA A 226 0.35 13.54 11.33
CA ALA A 226 -0.98 13.17 11.85
C ALA A 226 -2.09 13.48 10.83
N ALA A 227 -2.09 14.69 10.28
CA ALA A 227 -3.10 15.14 9.33
C ALA A 227 -3.08 14.31 8.02
N LEU A 228 -1.88 13.95 7.55
CA LEU A 228 -1.69 13.13 6.36
C LEU A 228 -2.22 11.70 6.57
N MET A 229 -1.86 11.06 7.69
CA MET A 229 -2.39 9.73 8.04
C MET A 229 -3.89 9.74 8.28
N PHE A 230 -4.41 10.79 8.92
CA PHE A 230 -5.84 10.96 9.14
C PHE A 230 -6.58 11.07 7.81
N ALA A 231 -6.16 11.97 6.91
CA ALA A 231 -6.77 12.15 5.60
C ALA A 231 -6.73 10.86 4.76
N PHE A 232 -5.58 10.18 4.75
CA PHE A 232 -5.44 8.88 4.09
C PHE A 232 -6.42 7.84 4.68
N THR A 233 -6.45 7.67 5.99
CA THR A 233 -7.27 6.64 6.65
C THR A 233 -8.77 6.94 6.50
N LEU A 234 -9.14 8.22 6.56
CA LEU A 234 -10.50 8.68 6.30
C LEU A 234 -10.92 8.39 4.85
N GLY A 235 -10.00 8.53 3.88
CA GLY A 235 -10.23 8.11 2.49
C GLY A 235 -10.40 6.59 2.34
N THR A 236 -9.64 5.77 3.07
CA THR A 236 -9.79 4.31 3.00
C THR A 236 -11.10 3.81 3.63
N SER A 237 -11.68 4.58 4.56
CA SER A 237 -12.79 4.13 5.41
C SER A 237 -14.10 3.84 4.65
N PRO A 238 -14.59 4.69 3.74
CA PRO A 238 -15.78 4.39 2.93
C PRO A 238 -15.65 3.12 2.10
N VAL A 239 -14.51 2.94 1.44
CA VAL A 239 -14.25 1.76 0.61
C VAL A 239 -14.22 0.50 1.47
N PHE A 240 -13.54 0.57 2.61
CA PHE A 240 -13.46 -0.55 3.53
C PHE A 240 -14.82 -0.91 4.12
N PHE A 241 -15.62 0.10 4.51
CA PHE A 241 -16.96 -0.11 5.04
C PHE A 241 -17.88 -0.78 4.01
N ILE A 242 -17.93 -0.24 2.79
CA ILE A 242 -18.79 -0.77 1.72
C ILE A 242 -18.42 -2.22 1.44
N VAL A 243 -17.16 -2.51 1.17
CA VAL A 243 -16.75 -3.86 0.77
C VAL A 243 -16.85 -4.85 1.93
N ALA A 244 -16.51 -4.46 3.16
CA ALA A 244 -16.68 -5.32 4.33
C ALA A 244 -18.16 -5.60 4.65
N TYR A 245 -19.03 -4.58 4.51
CA TYR A 245 -20.46 -4.72 4.70
C TYR A 245 -21.07 -5.65 3.65
N LEU A 246 -20.72 -5.47 2.37
CA LEU A 246 -21.09 -6.42 1.32
C LEU A 246 -20.57 -7.81 1.66
N ALA A 247 -19.27 -7.96 1.97
CA ALA A 247 -18.66 -9.26 2.26
C ALA A 247 -19.33 -10.00 3.45
N ALA A 248 -19.84 -9.27 4.45
CA ALA A 248 -20.60 -9.85 5.55
C ALA A 248 -21.98 -10.37 5.12
N GLU A 249 -22.61 -9.74 4.12
CA GLU A 249 -23.91 -10.14 3.58
C GLU A 249 -23.77 -11.22 2.47
N LEU A 250 -22.56 -11.43 1.96
CA LEU A 250 -22.22 -12.42 0.95
C LEU A 250 -22.27 -13.84 1.53
N GLY A 251 -22.98 -14.77 0.88
CA GLY A 251 -23.05 -16.17 1.31
C GLY A 251 -21.70 -16.93 1.16
N ALA A 252 -21.56 -18.05 1.88
CA ALA A 252 -20.31 -18.84 2.00
C ALA A 252 -19.62 -19.25 0.68
N LYS A 253 -20.37 -19.41 -0.42
CA LYS A 253 -19.78 -19.70 -1.74
C LYS A 253 -19.03 -18.50 -2.33
N LEU A 254 -19.57 -17.29 -2.13
CA LEU A 254 -19.00 -16.05 -2.64
C LEU A 254 -17.84 -15.58 -1.75
N GLU A 255 -17.91 -15.82 -0.45
CA GLU A 255 -16.81 -15.63 0.51
C GLU A 255 -15.54 -16.42 0.07
N LYS A 256 -15.69 -17.69 -0.30
CA LYS A 256 -14.56 -18.52 -0.74
C LYS A 256 -13.91 -18.01 -2.04
N PHE A 257 -14.70 -17.49 -2.97
CA PHE A 257 -14.18 -16.88 -4.20
C PHE A 257 -13.46 -15.57 -3.90
N PHE A 258 -14.07 -14.72 -3.07
CA PHE A 258 -13.51 -13.45 -2.62
C PHE A 258 -12.16 -13.64 -1.91
N MET A 259 -12.06 -14.59 -0.98
CA MET A 259 -10.81 -14.89 -0.28
C MET A 259 -9.70 -15.36 -1.24
N ARG A 260 -10.05 -16.07 -2.31
CA ARG A 260 -9.08 -16.51 -3.33
C ARG A 260 -8.61 -15.35 -4.21
N PHE A 261 -9.52 -14.44 -4.57
CA PHE A 261 -9.18 -13.20 -5.27
C PHE A 261 -8.25 -12.32 -4.42
N VAL A 262 -8.58 -12.12 -3.15
CA VAL A 262 -7.76 -11.39 -2.19
C VAL A 262 -6.35 -12.01 -2.10
N ALA A 263 -6.23 -13.34 -2.02
CA ALA A 263 -4.93 -14.01 -1.99
C ALA A 263 -4.10 -13.75 -3.25
N ILE A 264 -4.70 -13.75 -4.45
CA ILE A 264 -4.02 -13.41 -5.72
C ILE A 264 -3.50 -11.96 -5.67
N VAL A 265 -4.35 -11.01 -5.26
CA VAL A 265 -3.97 -9.59 -5.19
C VAL A 265 -2.84 -9.37 -4.19
N VAL A 266 -2.91 -9.96 -3.00
CA VAL A 266 -1.86 -9.86 -1.97
C VAL A 266 -0.55 -10.49 -2.46
N LEU A 267 -0.61 -11.60 -3.20
CA LEU A 267 0.58 -12.21 -3.81
C LEU A 267 1.26 -11.25 -4.80
N ILE A 268 0.49 -10.65 -5.72
CA ILE A 268 1.00 -9.70 -6.71
C ILE A 268 1.62 -8.48 -6.01
N LEU A 269 0.93 -7.92 -5.01
CA LEU A 269 1.45 -6.80 -4.23
C LEU A 269 2.69 -7.17 -3.41
N GLY A 270 2.77 -8.38 -2.88
CA GLY A 270 3.94 -8.87 -2.16
C GLY A 270 5.17 -8.99 -3.07
N ILE A 271 4.99 -9.55 -4.27
CA ILE A 271 6.05 -9.64 -5.29
C ILE A 271 6.51 -8.23 -5.71
N TYR A 272 5.57 -7.31 -5.93
CA TYR A 272 5.89 -5.92 -6.28
C TYR A 272 6.66 -5.21 -5.16
N THR A 273 6.24 -5.38 -3.91
CA THR A 273 6.91 -4.80 -2.73
C THR A 273 8.33 -5.37 -2.56
N PHE A 274 8.52 -6.66 -2.85
CA PHE A 274 9.84 -7.30 -2.85
C PHE A 274 10.76 -6.72 -3.94
N ASP A 275 10.26 -6.56 -5.16
CA ASP A 275 10.99 -5.92 -6.28
C ASP A 275 11.35 -4.47 -5.97
N SER A 276 10.41 -3.71 -5.41
CA SER A 276 10.63 -2.35 -4.88
C SER A 276 11.78 -2.29 -3.88
N GLY A 277 11.86 -3.25 -2.95
CA GLY A 277 12.97 -3.34 -2.00
C GLY A 277 14.32 -3.60 -2.67
N LEU A 278 14.36 -4.47 -3.69
CA LEU A 278 15.56 -4.73 -4.50
C LEU A 278 15.99 -3.49 -5.30
N ASN A 279 15.05 -2.74 -5.87
CA ASN A 279 15.31 -1.47 -6.54
C ASN A 279 15.92 -0.45 -5.59
N LEU A 280 15.42 -0.39 -4.34
CA LEU A 280 15.95 0.52 -3.31
C LEU A 280 17.36 0.18 -2.87
N MET A 281 17.79 -1.08 -3.02
CA MET A 281 19.19 -1.48 -2.83
C MET A 281 20.09 -1.16 -4.03
N GLY A 282 19.53 -0.66 -5.14
CA GLY A 282 20.28 -0.47 -6.39
C GLY A 282 20.66 -1.79 -7.06
N SER A 283 19.93 -2.87 -6.79
CA SER A 283 20.24 -4.18 -7.37
C SER A 283 20.03 -4.18 -8.90
N PRO A 284 21.01 -4.64 -9.69
CA PRO A 284 20.85 -4.83 -11.13
C PRO A 284 19.87 -5.98 -11.48
N LEU A 285 19.49 -6.81 -10.48
CA LEU A 285 18.62 -7.97 -10.65
C LEU A 285 17.13 -7.68 -10.41
N SER A 286 16.72 -6.42 -10.23
CA SER A 286 15.29 -6.14 -10.16
C SER A 286 14.61 -6.46 -11.49
N LEU A 287 13.36 -6.94 -11.43
CA LEU A 287 12.58 -7.31 -12.61
C LEU A 287 12.46 -6.13 -13.57
N GLN A 288 12.39 -4.89 -13.05
CA GLN A 288 12.33 -3.67 -13.86
C GLN A 288 13.63 -3.35 -14.59
N ASN A 289 14.80 -3.56 -13.96
CA ASN A 289 16.10 -3.31 -14.61
C ASN A 289 16.42 -4.42 -15.63
N LEU A 290 16.08 -5.67 -15.33
CA LEU A 290 16.20 -6.80 -16.26
C LEU A 290 15.27 -6.64 -17.47
N THR A 291 14.01 -6.26 -17.25
CA THR A 291 13.04 -6.07 -18.35
C THR A 291 13.32 -4.83 -19.17
N ARG A 292 13.98 -3.78 -18.67
CA ARG A 292 14.45 -2.66 -19.51
C ARG A 292 15.51 -3.06 -20.52
N ASN A 293 16.41 -3.97 -20.15
CA ASN A 293 17.43 -4.47 -21.06
C ASN A 293 16.86 -5.45 -22.11
N TRP A 294 15.71 -6.07 -21.84
CA TRP A 294 15.05 -7.03 -22.73
C TRP A 294 13.88 -6.46 -23.54
N PHE A 295 13.12 -5.54 -22.95
CA PHE A 295 11.98 -4.82 -23.51
C PHE A 295 12.31 -3.33 -23.50
N ALA A 296 13.32 -2.90 -24.25
CA ALA A 296 13.37 -1.52 -24.69
C ALA A 296 12.12 -1.31 -25.57
N PRO A 297 11.12 -0.51 -25.17
CA PRO A 297 10.03 -0.19 -26.06
C PRO A 297 10.64 0.64 -27.18
N GLN A 298 10.76 0.06 -28.38
CA GLN A 298 10.72 0.82 -29.61
C GLN A 298 9.31 1.39 -29.71
N THR A 299 9.03 2.45 -28.95
CA THR A 299 7.85 3.29 -29.17
C THR A 299 8.38 4.64 -29.64
N ASP A 300 8.19 4.82 -30.94
CA ASP A 300 8.26 6.06 -31.71
C ASP A 300 9.65 6.57 -32.11
N SER A 301 10.09 6.08 -33.28
CA SER A 301 11.06 6.70 -34.18
C SER A 301 10.65 8.09 -34.71
N ASN A 302 9.95 8.93 -33.94
CA ASN A 302 9.61 10.31 -34.37
C ASN A 302 9.35 11.27 -33.18
N ALA A 303 10.20 11.21 -32.16
CA ALA A 303 10.45 12.35 -31.30
C ALA A 303 11.96 12.53 -31.17
N GLN A 304 12.52 13.41 -32.01
CA GLN A 304 13.70 14.17 -31.65
C GLN A 304 13.38 14.95 -30.37
N ALA A 305 13.60 14.32 -29.22
CA ALA A 305 13.98 15.02 -28.02
C ALA A 305 15.46 14.71 -27.86
N GLU A 306 16.29 15.73 -28.07
CA GLU A 306 17.69 15.72 -27.69
C GLU A 306 17.85 14.97 -26.36
N SER A 307 18.58 13.87 -26.39
CA SER A 307 19.54 13.68 -25.31
C SER A 307 20.60 14.73 -25.62
N PRO A 308 20.70 15.84 -24.86
CA PRO A 308 21.83 16.71 -25.05
C PRO A 308 23.06 15.85 -24.78
N GLN A 309 24.04 15.97 -25.67
CA GLN A 309 25.42 15.59 -25.43
C GLN A 309 25.81 15.85 -23.97
N PRO A 310 26.76 15.08 -23.40
CA PRO A 310 27.24 15.31 -22.03
C PRO A 310 27.45 16.81 -21.85
N PRO A 311 26.70 17.46 -20.92
CA PRO A 311 26.71 18.91 -20.81
C PRO A 311 28.15 19.34 -20.61
N ALA A 312 28.64 20.26 -21.44
CA ALA A 312 30.02 20.73 -21.43
C ALA A 312 30.47 21.22 -20.04
N ASP A 313 29.50 21.61 -19.20
CA ASP A 313 29.70 22.16 -17.86
C ASP A 313 29.44 21.17 -16.71
N GLY A 314 29.22 19.88 -16.99
CA GLY A 314 29.03 18.86 -15.94
C GLY A 314 27.71 18.97 -15.15
N VAL A 315 26.68 19.61 -15.73
CA VAL A 315 25.37 19.80 -15.10
C VAL A 315 24.29 18.99 -15.80
N LEU A 316 23.78 17.94 -15.14
CA LEU A 316 22.68 17.11 -15.61
C LEU A 316 21.34 17.64 -15.08
N THR A 317 20.27 17.49 -15.85
CA THR A 317 18.91 17.88 -15.41
C THR A 317 17.96 16.70 -15.53
N LEU A 318 17.26 16.39 -14.44
CA LEU A 318 16.25 15.34 -14.34
C LEU A 318 14.91 15.95 -13.95
N ASN A 319 13.90 15.77 -14.80
CA ASN A 319 12.54 16.16 -14.47
C ASN A 319 11.88 15.06 -13.65
N VAL A 320 11.52 15.40 -12.42
CA VAL A 320 10.79 14.57 -11.48
C VAL A 320 9.30 14.88 -11.66
N LYS A 321 8.53 13.91 -12.16
CA LYS A 321 7.11 14.04 -12.49
C LYS A 321 6.27 13.11 -11.63
N ASN A 322 4.96 13.36 -11.55
CA ASN A 322 4.04 12.48 -10.81
C ASN A 322 4.05 11.02 -11.30
N ASN A 323 4.37 10.80 -12.57
CA ASN A 323 4.40 9.49 -13.22
C ASN A 323 5.83 8.92 -13.39
N GLY A 324 6.86 9.51 -12.78
CA GLY A 324 8.23 9.00 -12.78
C GLY A 324 9.29 10.03 -13.18
N TYR A 325 10.41 9.53 -13.70
CA TYR A 325 11.60 10.34 -14.02
C TYR A 325 11.79 10.49 -15.53
N SER A 326 12.15 11.70 -15.97
CA SER A 326 12.30 12.04 -17.38
C SER A 326 13.50 12.96 -17.61
N PRO A 327 14.51 12.55 -18.40
CA PRO A 327 14.64 11.25 -19.08
C PRO A 327 14.89 10.09 -18.08
N GLY A 328 14.53 8.86 -18.47
CA GLY A 328 14.77 7.67 -17.65
C GLY A 328 16.23 7.18 -17.66
N VAL A 329 17.00 7.61 -18.66
CA VAL A 329 18.43 7.34 -18.80
C VAL A 329 19.13 8.68 -19.03
N LEU A 330 20.10 9.00 -18.20
CA LEU A 330 21.00 10.14 -18.34
C LEU A 330 22.38 9.63 -18.77
N ARG A 331 23.10 10.43 -19.56
CA ARG A 331 24.49 10.16 -19.96
C ARG A 331 25.39 11.24 -19.41
N ALA A 332 26.52 10.86 -18.84
CA ALA A 332 27.45 11.78 -18.17
C ALA A 332 28.90 11.42 -18.48
N PRO A 333 29.83 12.39 -18.51
CA PRO A 333 31.24 12.10 -18.72
C PRO A 333 31.82 11.38 -17.49
N ALA A 334 32.62 10.34 -17.72
CA ALA A 334 33.34 9.62 -16.69
C ALA A 334 34.44 10.48 -16.00
N ASP A 335 34.85 10.06 -14.80
CA ASP A 335 35.99 10.57 -14.04
C ASP A 335 35.93 12.09 -13.71
N LYS A 336 34.72 12.67 -13.68
CA LYS A 336 34.48 14.06 -13.30
C LYS A 336 33.33 14.19 -12.31
N ASP A 337 33.45 15.15 -11.40
CA ASP A 337 32.35 15.55 -10.52
C ASP A 337 31.25 16.24 -11.32
N LEU A 338 29.99 15.95 -10.96
CA LEU A 338 28.82 16.36 -11.73
C LEU A 338 27.73 16.89 -10.80
N THR A 339 26.96 17.86 -11.27
CA THR A 339 25.78 18.35 -10.55
C THR A 339 24.52 17.85 -11.23
N LEU A 340 23.67 17.13 -10.49
CA LEU A 340 22.34 16.70 -10.93
C LEU A 340 21.27 17.67 -10.40
N ASN A 341 20.62 18.39 -11.30
CA ASN A 341 19.46 19.22 -11.02
C ASN A 341 18.19 18.37 -11.06
N LEU A 342 17.55 18.22 -9.90
CA LEU A 342 16.25 17.57 -9.76
C LEU A 342 15.17 18.64 -9.84
N VAL A 343 14.42 18.65 -10.95
CA VAL A 343 13.39 19.65 -11.22
C VAL A 343 12.02 19.05 -10.91
N THR A 344 11.30 19.68 -9.99
CA THR A 344 9.92 19.33 -9.64
C THR A 344 8.98 20.44 -10.08
N ASN A 345 7.82 20.06 -10.61
CA ASN A 345 6.74 20.99 -10.92
C ASN A 345 5.41 20.32 -10.56
N ASN A 346 4.75 20.81 -9.51
CA ASN A 346 3.49 20.26 -8.99
C ASN A 346 3.54 18.73 -8.81
N THR A 347 4.63 18.24 -8.25
CA THR A 347 4.84 16.82 -8.01
C THR A 347 4.38 16.47 -6.60
N TYR A 348 3.58 15.42 -6.48
CA TYR A 348 2.92 14.93 -5.26
C TYR A 348 2.96 13.39 -5.15
N SER A 349 3.68 12.71 -6.05
CA SER A 349 3.87 11.26 -5.99
C SER A 349 5.14 10.88 -5.21
N CYS A 350 5.37 9.57 -5.05
CA CYS A 350 6.59 9.05 -4.44
C CYS A 350 7.87 9.49 -5.19
N ALA A 351 7.77 9.94 -6.45
CA ALA A 351 8.92 10.44 -7.22
C ALA A 351 9.66 11.60 -6.53
N ARG A 352 8.99 12.36 -5.66
CA ARG A 352 9.64 13.41 -4.85
C ARG A 352 10.61 12.87 -3.81
N ASP A 353 10.36 11.67 -3.34
CA ASP A 353 11.14 11.06 -2.28
C ASP A 353 12.33 10.35 -2.92
N PHE A 354 13.33 11.14 -3.33
CA PHE A 354 14.37 10.74 -4.28
C PHE A 354 15.55 10.06 -3.59
N VAL A 355 16.05 8.99 -4.19
CA VAL A 355 17.06 8.10 -3.61
C VAL A 355 18.13 7.74 -4.64
N ILE A 356 19.40 7.88 -4.26
CA ILE A 356 20.54 7.28 -4.98
C ILE A 356 21.22 6.28 -4.03
N PRO A 357 20.92 4.96 -4.15
CA PRO A 357 21.39 3.96 -3.20
C PRO A 357 22.92 3.88 -3.09
N ALA A 358 23.63 3.92 -4.23
CA ALA A 358 25.08 3.81 -4.28
C ALA A 358 25.82 4.97 -3.58
N LEU A 359 25.17 6.14 -3.48
CA LEU A 359 25.72 7.32 -2.79
C LEU A 359 25.16 7.49 -1.36
N ASN A 360 24.29 6.57 -0.90
CA ASN A 360 23.48 6.75 0.32
C ASN A 360 22.73 8.10 0.37
N PHE A 361 22.40 8.64 -0.81
CA PHE A 361 21.72 9.93 -0.92
C PHE A 361 20.20 9.75 -0.79
N TYR A 362 19.59 10.59 0.02
CA TYR A 362 18.15 10.62 0.28
C TYR A 362 17.68 12.05 0.48
N GLU A 363 16.70 12.49 -0.30
CA GLU A 363 16.10 13.81 -0.10
C GLU A 363 14.63 13.82 -0.52
N LEU A 364 13.78 14.41 0.32
CA LEU A 364 12.40 14.71 -0.05
C LEU A 364 12.36 16.06 -0.80
N LEU A 365 12.15 15.97 -2.10
CA LEU A 365 12.10 17.14 -2.98
C LEU A 365 10.86 18.02 -2.68
N PRO A 366 10.96 19.34 -2.91
CA PRO A 366 9.80 20.23 -2.87
C PRO A 366 8.74 19.80 -3.90
N ASP A 367 7.52 20.28 -3.74
CA ASP A 367 6.44 20.06 -4.71
C ASP A 367 6.70 20.79 -6.03
N THR A 368 7.29 21.99 -5.95
CA THR A 368 7.80 22.74 -7.09
C THR A 368 9.14 23.39 -6.73
N GLY A 369 10.16 23.20 -7.56
CA GLY A 369 11.49 23.77 -7.34
C GLY A 369 12.61 22.96 -7.98
N VAL A 370 13.85 23.38 -7.71
CA VAL A 370 15.07 22.70 -8.17
C VAL A 370 15.97 22.39 -6.99
N VAL A 371 16.33 21.12 -6.83
CA VAL A 371 17.30 20.65 -5.84
C VAL A 371 18.55 20.19 -6.58
N LYS A 372 19.73 20.56 -6.07
CA LYS A 372 21.01 20.23 -6.69
C LYS A 372 21.72 19.14 -5.89
N VAL A 373 22.07 18.05 -6.56
CA VAL A 373 22.78 16.93 -5.94
C VAL A 373 24.17 16.85 -6.56
N ASN A 374 25.20 16.78 -5.72
CA ASN A 374 26.57 16.56 -6.17
C ASN A 374 26.81 15.05 -6.35
N ILE A 375 27.23 14.64 -7.54
CA ILE A 375 27.59 13.26 -7.89
C ILE A 375 29.12 13.21 -8.01
N PRO A 376 29.81 12.45 -7.14
CA PRO A 376 31.25 12.31 -7.22
C PRO A 376 31.66 11.55 -8.48
N ALA A 377 32.88 11.79 -8.96
CA ALA A 377 33.46 11.10 -10.11
C ALA A 377 33.20 9.59 -10.10
N GLN A 378 32.65 9.08 -11.19
CA GLN A 378 32.38 7.65 -11.42
C GLN A 378 33.25 7.13 -12.56
N GLN A 379 33.64 5.86 -12.48
CA GLN A 379 34.48 5.21 -13.49
C GLN A 379 33.75 5.07 -14.83
N ALA A 380 34.50 5.13 -15.93
CA ALA A 380 33.97 4.88 -17.27
C ALA A 380 33.31 3.50 -17.38
N GLY A 381 32.12 3.45 -18.00
CA GLY A 381 31.31 2.23 -18.14
C GLY A 381 30.50 1.86 -16.89
N SER A 382 30.58 2.64 -15.81
CA SER A 382 29.73 2.42 -14.63
C SER A 382 28.31 2.97 -14.84
N THR A 383 27.35 2.40 -14.11
CA THR A 383 25.95 2.86 -14.09
C THR A 383 25.52 3.17 -12.67
N LEU A 384 25.00 4.38 -12.46
CA LEU A 384 24.43 4.80 -11.19
C LEU A 384 22.91 4.74 -11.26
N PHE A 385 22.29 3.94 -10.42
CA PHE A 385 20.83 3.83 -10.35
C PHE A 385 20.24 4.82 -9.36
N PHE A 386 19.09 5.38 -9.72
CA PHE A 386 18.28 6.21 -8.83
C PHE A 386 16.83 5.75 -8.84
N THR A 387 16.13 5.99 -7.74
CA THR A 387 14.75 5.54 -7.56
C THR A 387 13.97 6.45 -6.61
N CYS A 388 12.65 6.36 -6.62
CA CYS A 388 11.84 6.90 -5.53
C CYS A 388 11.94 6.01 -4.30
N SER A 389 11.57 6.50 -3.12
CA SER A 389 11.61 5.74 -1.86
C SER A 389 10.75 4.48 -1.84
N MET A 390 9.84 4.34 -2.80
CA MET A 390 9.03 3.16 -3.02
C MET A 390 9.65 2.15 -3.99
N GLY A 391 10.80 2.43 -4.60
CA GLY A 391 11.41 1.52 -5.59
C GLY A 391 10.59 1.34 -6.87
N MET A 392 9.55 2.17 -7.09
CA MET A 392 8.57 2.04 -8.17
C MET A 392 8.99 2.78 -9.43
N TYR A 393 9.43 4.03 -9.27
CA TYR A 393 10.02 4.81 -10.34
C TYR A 393 11.52 4.67 -10.23
N THR A 394 12.16 4.29 -11.33
CA THR A 394 13.60 4.04 -11.39
C THR A 394 14.17 4.72 -12.64
N GLY A 395 15.43 5.07 -12.58
CA GLY A 395 16.21 5.51 -13.74
C GLY A 395 17.69 5.29 -13.50
N GLN A 396 18.51 5.63 -14.48
CA GLN A 396 19.94 5.39 -14.42
C GLN A 396 20.75 6.52 -15.06
N ILE A 397 21.98 6.67 -14.59
CA ILE A 397 22.99 7.54 -15.15
C ILE A 397 24.12 6.64 -15.65
N VAL A 398 24.41 6.70 -16.94
CA VAL A 398 25.49 5.94 -17.58
C VAL A 398 26.69 6.88 -17.73
N PHE A 399 27.85 6.44 -17.24
CA PHE A 399 29.09 7.20 -17.32
C PHE A 399 29.92 6.70 -18.49
N GLU A 400 30.18 7.59 -19.46
CA GLU A 400 30.88 7.30 -20.73
C GLU A 400 32.17 8.10 -20.88
#